data_AF-A0A1U7QXT5-F1
#
_entry.id   AF-A0A1U7QXT5-F1
#
_cell.length_a   1.000
_cell.length_b   1.000
_cell.length_c   1.000
_cell.angle_alpha   90.00
_cell.angle_beta   90.00
_cell.angle_gamma   90.00
#
_symmetry.space_group_name_H-M   'P 1'
#
loop_
_entity.id
_entity.type
_entity.pdbx_description
1 polymer ?
#
loop_
_entity_poly.entity_id
_entity_poly.type
_entity_poly.pdbx_seq_one_letter_code
_entity_poly.pdbx_strand_id
1 'polypeptide(L)'
;WYDYVYLPGAGRSKDLGSPCNSHVALIALQVHSHLKYLVDNHASVWASASFQELWPSPKNLKLFESAAEKGNFEAAVKLGIAYLYNEGLSVSDEACAEVNGLKASRFFSMAEKLNMGSEPFIWLFIRPPWSASGSCCKAVVHDSLKAECQLQRTHKASILHCLGRVLNLFEDEEKRKQAHALFEESAHQGCLASSYLLWESDGRMDMSDPGRCLHNFRKLRDYAAKGCWEAQLALAKACAGGSQLGLEGKACSETVCQLFQASQAVNKQQVFSVQKGLNDTMRYILIDWLVEVATMKDFTSLCLHLTVECVDRYLRRRLVPRYKLQLLGIACMVICTR
;
A
#
# COMPACT_ATOMS: atom_id res chain seq x y z
N TRP A 1 -10.26 2.12 3.85
CA TRP A 1 -9.68 1.51 2.65
C TRP A 1 -8.31 2.13 2.52
N TYR A 2 -8.16 3.46 2.55
CA TYR A 2 -6.84 4.12 2.57
C TYR A 2 -6.10 4.09 3.92
N ASP A 3 -6.77 4.10 5.08
CA ASP A 3 -6.10 3.89 6.38
C ASP A 3 -5.61 2.45 6.64
N TYR A 4 -5.95 1.52 5.74
CA TYR A 4 -5.52 0.12 5.78
C TYR A 4 -4.60 -0.26 4.61
N VAL A 5 -4.13 0.72 3.81
CA VAL A 5 -3.04 0.44 2.88
C VAL A 5 -1.79 0.22 3.72
N TYR A 6 -1.43 -1.05 3.88
CA TYR A 6 -0.15 -1.47 4.42
C TYR A 6 0.94 -0.73 3.63
N LEU A 7 1.62 0.19 4.30
CA LEU A 7 2.83 0.82 3.81
C LEU A 7 3.96 -0.21 3.95
N PRO A 8 4.46 -0.84 2.87
CA PRO A 8 5.64 -1.67 2.98
C PRO A 8 6.80 -0.77 3.40
N GLY A 9 7.51 -1.13 4.48
CA GLY A 9 8.66 -0.37 4.98
C GLY A 9 8.50 0.29 6.35
N ALA A 10 7.33 0.23 7.00
CA ALA A 10 7.21 0.55 8.43
C ALA A 10 7.80 -0.58 9.31
N GLY A 11 9.06 -0.94 9.05
CA GLY A 11 9.85 -1.79 9.92
C GLY A 11 10.08 -1.05 11.23
N ARG A 12 9.39 -1.48 12.29
CA ARG A 12 9.79 -1.16 13.65
C ARG A 12 11.26 -1.56 13.80
N SER A 13 12.13 -0.58 13.93
CA SER A 13 13.46 -0.78 14.49
C SER A 13 13.28 -1.53 15.80
N LYS A 14 13.65 -2.81 15.82
CA LYS A 14 13.83 -3.57 17.06
C LYS A 14 15.09 -3.00 17.70
N ASP A 15 14.92 -2.00 18.55
CA ASP A 15 15.37 -2.05 19.94
C ASP A 15 15.19 -0.70 20.67
N LEU A 16 14.68 -0.84 21.91
CA LEU A 16 14.66 0.10 23.05
C LEU A 16 13.64 1.27 23.05
N GLY A 17 12.52 1.05 23.74
CA GLY A 17 11.98 2.04 24.68
C GLY A 17 10.60 2.67 24.41
N SER A 18 9.54 2.05 24.95
CA SER A 18 8.23 2.64 25.31
C SER A 18 7.27 3.15 24.20
N PRO A 19 5.94 3.08 24.39
CA PRO A 19 4.95 3.46 23.36
C PRO A 19 4.55 4.95 23.36
N CYS A 20 5.28 5.84 24.03
CA CYS A 20 4.76 7.18 24.38
C CYS A 20 5.30 8.37 23.57
N ASN A 21 6.23 8.22 22.63
CA ASN A 21 6.94 9.39 22.07
C ASN A 21 6.42 9.96 20.73
N SER A 22 5.51 9.29 20.01
CA SER A 22 5.13 9.71 18.65
C SER A 22 4.03 10.78 18.57
N HIS A 23 3.14 10.87 19.57
CA HIS A 23 2.12 11.92 19.66
C HIS A 23 2.69 13.27 20.15
N VAL A 24 3.87 13.26 20.79
CA VAL A 24 4.43 14.42 21.50
C VAL A 24 5.01 15.44 20.51
N ALA A 25 5.55 15.01 19.37
CA ALA A 25 6.22 15.92 18.43
C ALA A 25 5.26 16.94 17.78
N LEU A 26 4.04 16.52 17.43
CA LEU A 26 3.05 17.38 16.78
C LEU A 26 2.39 18.35 17.78
N ILE A 27 2.18 17.90 19.02
CA ILE A 27 1.67 18.74 20.12
C ILE A 27 2.74 19.74 20.58
N ALA A 28 4.02 19.35 20.57
CA ALA A 28 5.14 20.22 20.99
C ALA A 28 5.33 21.47 20.11
N LEU A 29 4.91 21.43 18.84
CA LEU A 29 4.96 22.58 17.93
C LEU A 29 4.07 23.76 18.36
N GLN A 30 3.12 23.54 19.27
CA GLN A 30 2.17 24.56 19.73
C GLN A 30 2.55 25.23 21.05
N VAL A 31 3.64 24.83 21.73
CA VAL A 31 3.82 25.15 23.17
C VAL A 31 4.94 26.15 23.47
N HIS A 32 5.97 26.32 22.62
CA HIS A 32 7.04 27.30 22.86
C HIS A 32 7.84 27.66 21.59
N SER A 33 8.15 28.94 21.37
CA SER A 33 8.85 29.44 20.17
C SER A 33 10.26 28.86 19.99
N HIS A 34 11.00 28.65 21.08
CA HIS A 34 12.33 28.04 21.05
C HIS A 34 12.29 26.53 20.72
N LEU A 35 11.30 25.79 21.24
CA LEU A 35 11.10 24.38 20.91
C LEU A 35 10.67 24.21 19.46
N LYS A 36 9.81 25.10 18.97
CA LYS A 36 9.44 25.16 17.56
C LYS A 36 10.66 25.34 16.66
N TYR A 37 11.55 26.28 16.98
CA TYR A 37 12.80 26.47 16.22
C TYR A 37 13.68 25.21 16.22
N LEU A 38 13.83 24.53 17.36
CA LEU A 38 14.60 23.29 17.44
C LEU A 38 13.99 22.18 16.58
N VAL A 39 12.67 21.98 16.67
CA VAL A 39 11.96 20.95 15.88
C VAL A 39 12.00 21.28 14.39
N ASP A 40 11.72 22.51 13.99
CA ASP A 40 11.68 22.94 12.58
C ASP A 40 13.04 22.76 11.87
N ASN A 41 14.15 22.89 12.61
CA ASN A 41 15.51 22.79 12.05
C ASN A 41 16.09 21.37 12.01
N HIS A 42 15.50 20.39 12.71
CA HIS A 42 16.02 19.03 12.75
C HIS A 42 15.25 18.07 11.85
N ALA A 43 15.81 17.75 10.67
CA ALA A 43 15.20 16.84 9.69
C ALA A 43 14.90 15.43 10.26
N SER A 44 15.71 14.93 11.19
CA SER A 44 15.51 13.62 11.82
C SER A 44 14.23 13.54 12.66
N VAL A 45 13.83 14.64 13.30
CA VAL A 45 12.58 14.72 14.07
C VAL A 45 11.39 14.62 13.13
N TRP A 46 11.43 15.34 12.01
CA TRP A 46 10.38 15.28 11.00
C TRP A 46 10.32 13.92 10.31
N ALA A 47 11.45 13.32 9.96
CA ALA A 47 11.49 12.00 9.32
C ALA A 47 10.92 10.88 10.21
N SER A 48 10.95 11.05 11.54
CA SER A 48 10.45 10.07 12.52
C SER A 48 9.07 10.42 13.11
N ALA A 49 8.50 11.56 12.76
CA ALA A 49 7.16 11.95 13.21
C ALA A 49 6.10 10.99 12.68
N SER A 50 5.11 10.64 13.52
CA SER A 50 4.00 9.77 13.11
C SER A 50 2.75 10.59 12.82
N PHE A 51 2.06 10.23 11.73
CA PHE A 51 0.81 10.83 11.32
C PHE A 51 -0.37 9.85 11.42
N GLN A 52 -0.25 8.74 12.16
CA GLN A 52 -1.14 7.57 12.07
C GLN A 52 -2.64 7.90 12.08
N GLU A 53 -3.09 8.86 12.90
CA GLU A 53 -4.49 9.27 13.05
C GLU A 53 -4.82 10.63 12.38
N LEU A 54 -3.89 11.15 11.58
CA LEU A 54 -4.01 12.44 10.89
C LEU A 54 -4.07 12.23 9.38
N TRP A 55 -4.94 13.01 8.75
CA TRP A 55 -5.06 13.12 7.30
C TRP A 55 -4.74 14.56 6.83
N PRO A 56 -4.15 14.75 5.63
CA PRO A 56 -3.93 16.06 5.06
C PRO A 56 -5.23 16.87 4.90
N SER A 57 -5.19 18.11 5.34
CA SER A 57 -6.29 19.08 5.29
C SER A 57 -5.73 20.50 5.14
N PRO A 58 -6.53 21.54 4.81
CA PRO A 58 -6.00 22.88 4.61
C PRO A 58 -5.39 23.45 5.89
N LYS A 59 -5.86 22.99 7.06
CA LYS A 59 -5.39 23.40 8.38
C LYS A 59 -4.01 22.86 8.73
N ASN A 60 -3.67 21.66 8.26
CA ASN A 60 -2.42 20.96 8.59
C ASN A 60 -1.54 20.66 7.35
N LEU A 61 -1.88 21.19 6.17
CA LEU A 61 -1.17 20.89 4.92
C LEU A 61 0.32 21.22 5.01
N LYS A 62 0.65 22.43 5.48
CA LYS A 62 2.05 22.87 5.63
C LYS A 62 2.89 21.93 6.51
N LEU A 63 2.24 21.29 7.49
CA LEU A 63 2.88 20.37 8.40
C LEU A 63 3.26 19.06 7.70
N PHE A 64 2.33 18.52 6.91
CA PHE A 64 2.60 17.34 6.08
C PHE A 64 3.65 17.65 5.01
N GLU A 65 3.57 18.80 4.34
CA GLU A 65 4.54 19.19 3.31
C GLU A 65 5.95 19.31 3.89
N SER A 66 6.08 19.99 5.04
CA SER A 66 7.36 20.12 5.75
C SER A 66 7.91 18.76 6.16
N ALA A 67 7.06 17.87 6.70
CA ALA A 67 7.48 16.53 7.09
C ALA A 67 7.99 15.71 5.90
N ALA A 68 7.24 15.71 4.80
CA ALA A 68 7.63 15.01 3.57
C ALA A 68 8.96 15.54 3.03
N GLU A 69 9.12 16.86 2.90
CA GLU A 69 10.37 17.49 2.43
C GLU A 69 11.59 17.19 3.31
N LYS A 70 11.38 16.86 4.58
CA LYS A 70 12.41 16.42 5.52
C LYS A 70 12.62 14.90 5.55
N GLY A 71 11.99 14.15 4.65
CA GLY A 71 12.20 12.71 4.48
C GLY A 71 11.20 11.82 5.22
N ASN A 72 10.04 12.33 5.63
CA ASN A 72 9.00 11.51 6.24
C ASN A 72 8.22 10.72 5.18
N PHE A 73 8.38 9.40 5.19
CA PHE A 73 7.72 8.49 4.26
C PHE A 73 6.19 8.49 4.40
N GLU A 74 5.66 8.44 5.63
CA GLU A 74 4.21 8.42 5.87
C GLU A 74 3.54 9.69 5.32
N ALA A 75 4.13 10.85 5.59
CA ALA A 75 3.63 12.13 5.11
C ALA A 75 3.65 12.23 3.58
N ALA A 76 4.75 11.78 2.95
CA ALA A 76 4.85 11.74 1.49
C ALA A 76 3.76 10.85 0.86
N VAL A 77 3.52 9.66 1.40
CA VAL A 77 2.45 8.80 0.87
C VAL A 77 1.07 9.40 1.07
N LYS A 78 0.75 9.90 2.26
CA LYS A 78 -0.55 10.52 2.55
C LYS A 78 -0.82 11.74 1.68
N LEU A 79 0.19 12.59 1.44
CA LEU A 79 0.07 13.73 0.53
C LEU A 79 -0.12 13.28 -0.92
N GLY A 80 0.63 12.28 -1.39
CA GLY A 80 0.48 11.72 -2.73
C GLY A 80 -0.95 11.24 -2.98
N ILE A 81 -1.53 10.51 -2.03
CA ILE A 81 -2.92 10.02 -2.10
C ILE A 81 -3.92 11.17 -2.01
N ALA A 82 -3.75 12.09 -1.05
CA ALA A 82 -4.65 13.22 -0.86
C ALA A 82 -4.73 14.11 -2.12
N TYR A 83 -3.61 14.39 -2.79
CA TYR A 83 -3.62 15.11 -4.06
C TYR A 83 -4.20 14.29 -5.21
N LEU A 84 -3.91 12.99 -5.28
CA LEU A 84 -4.41 12.13 -6.36
C LEU A 84 -5.94 12.06 -6.37
N TYR A 85 -6.57 12.00 -5.20
CA TYR A 85 -8.02 11.85 -5.03
C TYR A 85 -8.74 13.12 -4.57
N ASN A 86 -8.02 14.25 -4.46
CA ASN A 86 -8.53 15.50 -3.90
C ASN A 86 -9.21 15.33 -2.52
N GLU A 87 -8.67 14.46 -1.67
CA GLU A 87 -9.27 14.12 -0.38
C GLU A 87 -8.72 15.02 0.73
N GLY A 88 -9.61 15.79 1.36
CA GLY A 88 -9.28 16.59 2.54
C GLY A 88 -8.64 17.95 2.25
N LEU A 89 -8.10 18.22 1.06
CA LEU A 89 -7.31 19.42 0.78
C LEU A 89 -8.11 20.68 0.38
N SER A 90 -9.44 20.55 0.21
CA SER A 90 -10.37 21.62 -0.20
C SER A 90 -9.79 22.56 -1.26
N VAL A 91 -9.16 22.00 -2.30
CA VAL A 91 -8.76 22.79 -3.46
C VAL A 91 -10.04 23.14 -4.23
N SER A 92 -10.19 24.38 -4.71
CA SER A 92 -11.41 24.79 -5.43
C SER A 92 -11.70 23.82 -6.58
N ASP A 93 -12.97 23.68 -6.96
CA ASP A 93 -13.41 22.78 -8.03
C ASP A 93 -12.69 23.05 -9.38
N GLU A 94 -11.96 24.17 -9.52
CA GLU A 94 -11.12 24.49 -10.67
C GLU A 94 -9.68 23.95 -10.62
N ALA A 95 -9.29 23.18 -9.59
CA ALA A 95 -7.98 22.52 -9.58
C ALA A 95 -7.93 21.42 -10.63
N CYS A 96 -7.55 21.80 -11.85
CA CYS A 96 -7.35 20.93 -13.01
C CYS A 96 -6.57 19.68 -12.56
N ALA A 97 -7.03 18.51 -12.99
CA ALA A 97 -6.41 17.22 -12.70
C ALA A 97 -4.89 17.18 -13.00
N GLU A 98 -4.43 18.09 -13.86
CA GLU A 98 -3.02 18.38 -14.11
C GLU A 98 -2.26 18.87 -12.86
N VAL A 99 -2.76 19.89 -12.17
CA VAL A 99 -2.08 20.47 -10.99
C VAL A 99 -2.02 19.44 -9.86
N ASN A 100 -3.15 18.79 -9.57
CA ASN A 100 -3.23 17.76 -8.54
C ASN A 100 -2.38 16.54 -8.90
N GLY A 101 -2.37 16.13 -10.17
CA GLY A 101 -1.51 15.05 -10.66
C GLY A 101 -0.02 15.37 -10.52
N LEU A 102 0.42 16.58 -10.85
CA LEU A 102 1.81 16.99 -10.69
C LEU A 102 2.25 17.00 -9.21
N LYS A 103 1.38 17.48 -8.31
CA LYS A 103 1.66 17.45 -6.86
C LYS A 103 1.71 16.02 -6.33
N ALA A 104 0.75 15.17 -6.71
CA ALA A 104 0.73 13.77 -6.34
C ALA A 104 2.00 13.04 -6.83
N SER A 105 2.40 13.29 -8.08
CA SER A 105 3.63 12.75 -8.69
C SER A 105 4.87 13.06 -7.85
N ARG A 106 5.04 14.33 -7.46
CA ARG A 106 6.17 14.77 -6.63
C ARG A 106 6.26 13.99 -5.32
N PHE A 107 5.13 13.83 -4.62
CA PHE A 107 5.13 13.12 -3.34
C PHE A 107 5.25 11.60 -3.49
N PHE A 108 4.70 11.01 -4.55
CA PHE A 108 4.91 9.59 -4.86
C PHE A 108 6.37 9.29 -5.24
N SER A 109 7.00 10.15 -6.04
CA SER A 109 8.44 10.05 -6.35
C SER A 109 9.29 10.09 -5.08
N MET A 110 8.98 11.03 -4.18
CA MET A 110 9.63 11.14 -2.88
C MET A 110 9.41 9.88 -2.01
N ALA A 111 8.18 9.37 -1.95
CA ALA A 111 7.87 8.16 -1.20
C ALA A 111 8.65 6.95 -1.73
N GLU A 112 8.73 6.75 -3.04
CA GLU A 112 9.49 5.64 -3.65
C GLU A 112 11.01 5.78 -3.46
N LYS A 113 11.53 6.99 -3.34
CA LYS A 113 12.94 7.24 -3.01
C LYS A 113 13.25 6.96 -1.53
N LEU A 114 12.28 7.18 -0.64
CA LEU A 114 12.38 6.87 0.78
C LEU A 114 12.14 5.38 1.09
N ASN A 115 11.46 4.67 0.18
CA ASN A 115 11.10 3.24 0.28
C ASN A 115 12.29 2.29 0.01
N MET A 116 13.46 2.59 0.59
CA MET A 116 14.69 1.82 0.37
C MET A 116 14.59 0.45 1.06
N GLY A 117 14.42 -0.62 0.27
CA GLY A 117 14.37 -2.00 0.76
C GLY A 117 12.97 -2.59 0.91
N SER A 118 11.95 -1.93 0.39
CA SER A 118 10.59 -2.43 0.31
C SER A 118 10.08 -2.35 -1.13
N GLU A 119 8.97 -3.03 -1.41
CA GLU A 119 8.49 -3.17 -2.78
C GLU A 119 7.90 -1.85 -3.30
N PRO A 120 8.18 -1.47 -4.57
CA PRO A 120 7.54 -0.31 -5.17
C PRO A 120 6.03 -0.51 -5.26
N PHE A 121 5.27 0.48 -4.82
CA PHE A 121 3.83 0.33 -4.55
C PHE A 121 2.97 1.39 -5.22
N ILE A 122 3.53 2.53 -5.65
CA ILE A 122 2.72 3.64 -6.18
C ILE A 122 1.87 3.26 -7.40
N TRP A 123 2.30 2.24 -8.16
CA TRP A 123 1.56 1.70 -9.31
C TRP A 123 0.15 1.23 -8.94
N LEU A 124 -0.10 0.84 -7.68
CA LEU A 124 -1.41 0.44 -7.18
C LEU A 124 -2.44 1.59 -7.21
N PHE A 125 -2.00 2.83 -7.03
CA PHE A 125 -2.86 4.01 -7.00
C PHE A 125 -3.17 4.56 -8.39
N ILE A 126 -2.22 4.44 -9.32
CA ILE A 126 -2.33 4.99 -10.67
C ILE A 126 -2.79 3.98 -11.72
N ARG A 127 -3.35 2.83 -11.29
CA ARG A 127 -3.86 1.79 -12.19
C ARG A 127 -4.91 2.33 -13.19
N PRO A 128 -4.91 1.83 -14.44
CA PRO A 128 -5.99 2.07 -15.40
C PRO A 128 -7.34 1.53 -14.89
N PRO A 129 -8.48 1.91 -15.52
CA PRO A 129 -8.61 2.74 -16.72
C PRO A 129 -8.37 4.23 -16.43
N TRP A 130 -7.84 4.94 -17.42
CA TRP A 130 -7.76 6.40 -17.44
C TRP A 130 -8.79 6.95 -18.43
N SER A 131 -9.27 8.17 -18.17
CA SER A 131 -10.20 8.83 -19.09
C SER A 131 -9.53 9.04 -20.46
N ALA A 132 -10.23 8.69 -21.54
CA ALA A 132 -9.79 8.94 -22.91
C ALA A 132 -10.04 10.39 -23.37
N SER A 133 -10.87 11.14 -22.65
CA SER A 133 -11.45 12.42 -23.09
C SER A 133 -11.04 13.64 -22.24
N GLY A 134 -10.12 13.51 -21.28
CA GLY A 134 -9.68 14.63 -20.44
C GLY A 134 -8.46 14.32 -19.57
N SER A 135 -7.92 15.34 -18.88
CA SER A 135 -6.80 15.18 -17.96
C SER A 135 -7.23 14.31 -16.77
N CYS A 136 -6.65 13.11 -16.66
CA CYS A 136 -6.87 12.22 -15.53
C CYS A 136 -5.71 12.37 -14.55
N CYS A 137 -5.96 12.66 -13.27
CA CYS A 137 -4.89 12.82 -12.27
C CYS A 137 -3.89 11.65 -12.28
N LYS A 138 -4.40 10.41 -12.40
CA LYS A 138 -3.57 9.19 -12.47
C LYS A 138 -2.67 9.15 -13.71
N ALA A 139 -3.20 9.56 -14.87
CA ALA A 139 -2.43 9.63 -16.11
C ALA A 139 -1.36 10.73 -16.02
N VAL A 140 -1.71 11.90 -15.49
CA VAL A 140 -0.75 12.99 -15.24
C VAL A 140 0.37 12.53 -14.30
N VAL A 141 0.05 11.80 -13.24
CA VAL A 141 1.07 11.23 -12.34
C VAL A 141 1.99 10.29 -13.10
N HIS A 142 1.43 9.35 -13.86
CA HIS A 142 2.22 8.41 -14.66
C HIS A 142 3.16 9.15 -15.63
N ASP A 143 2.65 10.11 -16.38
CA ASP A 143 3.41 10.83 -17.40
C ASP A 143 4.49 11.74 -16.77
N SER A 144 4.17 12.36 -15.64
CA SER A 144 5.12 13.15 -14.85
C SER A 144 6.27 12.29 -14.30
N LEU A 145 5.97 11.12 -13.74
CA LEU A 145 6.99 10.18 -13.25
C LEU A 145 7.84 9.62 -14.40
N LYS A 146 7.22 9.34 -15.56
CA LYS A 146 7.95 8.93 -16.76
C LYS A 146 8.92 10.01 -17.23
N ALA A 147 8.50 11.27 -17.25
CA ALA A 147 9.37 12.40 -17.59
C ALA A 147 10.50 12.57 -16.57
N GLU A 148 10.24 12.40 -15.26
CA GLU A 148 11.26 12.45 -14.22
C GLU A 148 12.35 11.39 -14.43
N CYS A 149 11.96 10.15 -14.77
CA CYS A 149 12.88 9.05 -15.05
C CYS A 149 13.78 9.27 -16.28
N GLN A 150 13.35 10.11 -17.23
CA GLN A 150 14.16 10.49 -18.39
C GLN A 150 15.20 11.55 -18.02
N LEU A 151 14.90 12.42 -17.05
CA LEU A 151 15.79 13.50 -16.61
C LEU A 151 16.80 13.03 -15.55
N GLN A 152 16.39 12.17 -14.62
CA GLN A 152 17.24 11.70 -13.54
C GLN A 152 17.94 10.39 -13.89
N ARG A 153 19.25 10.30 -13.57
CA ARG A 153 20.08 9.12 -13.83
C ARG A 153 20.14 8.11 -12.67
N THR A 154 19.77 8.52 -11.45
CA THR A 154 19.97 7.72 -10.22
C THR A 154 18.68 7.55 -9.44
N HIS A 155 18.56 6.45 -8.68
CA HIS A 155 17.43 6.17 -7.77
C HIS A 155 16.04 6.13 -8.44
N LYS A 156 15.96 5.65 -9.70
CA LYS A 156 14.69 5.51 -10.43
C LYS A 156 14.20 4.06 -10.57
N ALA A 157 14.93 3.08 -10.04
CA ALA A 157 14.59 1.66 -10.17
C ALA A 157 13.15 1.33 -9.72
N SER A 158 12.73 1.86 -8.57
CA SER A 158 11.37 1.68 -8.02
C SER A 158 10.31 2.35 -8.88
N ILE A 159 10.55 3.58 -9.32
CA ILE A 159 9.62 4.33 -10.19
C ILE A 159 9.47 3.63 -11.56
N LEU A 160 10.57 3.19 -12.16
CA LEU A 160 10.56 2.42 -13.42
C LEU A 160 9.77 1.11 -13.27
N HIS A 161 9.92 0.38 -12.16
CA HIS A 161 9.10 -0.79 -11.86
C HIS A 161 7.62 -0.41 -11.85
N CYS A 162 7.25 0.65 -11.13
CA CYS A 162 5.87 1.09 -11.04
C CYS A 162 5.27 1.47 -12.39
N LEU A 163 6.02 2.20 -13.22
CA LEU A 163 5.59 2.55 -14.59
C LEU A 163 5.40 1.28 -15.44
N GLY A 164 6.33 0.33 -15.37
CA GLY A 164 6.23 -0.96 -16.04
C GLY A 164 4.98 -1.74 -15.61
N ARG A 165 4.70 -1.81 -14.29
CA ARG A 165 3.49 -2.47 -13.76
C ARG A 165 2.22 -1.86 -14.32
N VAL A 166 2.14 -0.53 -14.39
CA VAL A 166 0.99 0.18 -14.96
C VAL A 166 0.80 -0.16 -16.43
N LEU A 167 1.86 -0.10 -17.24
CA LEU A 167 1.79 -0.41 -18.66
C LEU A 167 1.41 -1.88 -18.92
N ASN A 168 1.87 -2.79 -18.07
CA ASN A 168 1.55 -4.21 -18.16
C ASN A 168 0.07 -4.56 -17.83
N LEU A 169 -0.70 -3.60 -17.28
CA LEU A 169 -2.14 -3.76 -17.05
C LEU A 169 -2.99 -3.49 -18.30
N PHE A 170 -2.40 -2.94 -19.36
CA PHE A 170 -3.11 -2.75 -20.63
C PHE A 170 -3.00 -4.03 -21.48
N GLU A 171 -4.07 -4.36 -22.22
CA GLU A 171 -4.10 -5.52 -23.12
C GLU A 171 -3.30 -5.31 -24.43
N ASP A 172 -2.83 -4.08 -24.65
CA ASP A 172 -2.06 -3.63 -25.81
C ASP A 172 -0.63 -4.22 -25.84
N GLU A 173 -0.28 -4.89 -26.95
CA GLU A 173 1.04 -5.50 -27.18
C GLU A 173 2.19 -4.50 -27.11
N GLU A 174 2.03 -3.29 -27.65
CA GLU A 174 3.07 -2.28 -27.65
C GLU A 174 3.31 -1.73 -26.24
N LYS A 175 2.25 -1.58 -25.44
CA LYS A 175 2.39 -1.23 -24.01
C LYS A 175 3.06 -2.34 -23.21
N ARG A 176 2.81 -3.61 -23.52
CA ARG A 176 3.52 -4.74 -22.89
C ARG A 176 5.01 -4.77 -23.24
N LYS A 177 5.38 -4.48 -24.49
CA LYS A 177 6.81 -4.31 -24.87
C LYS A 177 7.46 -3.13 -24.13
N GLN A 178 6.77 -2.01 -24.02
CA GLN A 178 7.25 -0.87 -23.22
C GLN A 178 7.41 -1.23 -21.74
N ALA A 179 6.46 -1.98 -21.17
CA ALA A 179 6.56 -2.47 -19.80
C ALA A 179 7.79 -3.35 -19.60
N HIS A 180 8.05 -4.27 -20.53
CA HIS A 180 9.23 -5.14 -20.51
C HIS A 180 10.54 -4.33 -20.49
N ALA A 181 10.68 -3.33 -21.38
CA ALA A 181 11.86 -2.47 -21.42
C ALA A 181 12.05 -1.69 -20.10
N LEU A 182 10.97 -1.22 -19.47
CA LEU A 182 11.03 -0.57 -18.16
C LEU A 182 11.46 -1.54 -17.05
N PHE A 183 11.01 -2.79 -17.09
CA PHE A 183 11.45 -3.81 -16.14
C PHE A 183 12.94 -4.14 -16.32
N GLU A 184 13.45 -4.23 -17.55
CA GLU A 184 14.88 -4.43 -17.81
C GLU A 184 15.72 -3.29 -17.23
N GLU A 185 15.35 -2.04 -17.51
CA GLU A 185 16.06 -0.88 -16.97
C GLU A 185 15.99 -0.82 -15.44
N SER A 186 14.83 -1.14 -14.85
CA SER A 186 14.62 -1.22 -13.41
C SER A 186 15.46 -2.33 -12.76
N ALA A 187 15.54 -3.51 -13.38
CA ALA A 187 16.32 -4.64 -12.92
C ALA A 187 17.83 -4.37 -12.98
N HIS A 188 18.31 -3.73 -14.05
CA HIS A 188 19.72 -3.30 -14.16
C HIS A 188 20.13 -2.31 -13.05
N GLN A 189 19.19 -1.53 -12.51
CA GLN A 189 19.41 -0.65 -11.37
C GLN A 189 19.18 -1.32 -10.01
N GLY A 190 19.01 -2.65 -9.98
CA GLY A 190 18.92 -3.43 -8.75
C GLY A 190 17.51 -3.64 -8.19
N CYS A 191 16.44 -3.37 -8.95
CA CYS A 191 15.09 -3.70 -8.50
C CYS A 191 14.84 -5.22 -8.51
N LEU A 192 14.66 -5.78 -7.31
CA LEU A 192 14.38 -7.21 -7.13
C LEU A 192 13.08 -7.64 -7.79
N ALA A 193 12.01 -6.86 -7.62
CA ALA A 193 10.68 -7.17 -8.14
C ALA A 193 10.68 -7.21 -9.68
N SER A 194 11.34 -6.26 -10.35
CA SER A 194 11.51 -6.29 -11.81
C SER A 194 12.33 -7.48 -12.28
N SER A 195 13.41 -7.83 -11.56
CA SER A 195 14.24 -9.00 -11.89
C SER A 195 13.46 -10.31 -11.79
N TYR A 196 12.58 -10.42 -10.79
CA TYR A 196 11.68 -11.56 -10.63
C TYR A 196 10.66 -11.62 -11.78
N LEU A 197 10.00 -10.50 -12.11
CA LEU A 197 9.00 -10.46 -13.17
C LEU A 197 9.55 -10.83 -14.54
N LEU A 198 10.75 -10.34 -14.89
CA LEU A 198 11.44 -10.73 -16.12
C LEU A 198 11.75 -12.22 -16.15
N TRP A 199 12.26 -12.76 -15.04
CA TRP A 199 12.52 -14.19 -14.93
C TRP A 199 11.24 -15.03 -15.02
N GLU A 200 10.14 -14.56 -14.43
CA GLU A 200 8.82 -15.22 -14.50
C GLU A 200 8.24 -15.17 -15.92
N SER A 201 8.39 -14.05 -16.64
CA SER A 201 7.92 -13.91 -18.02
C SER A 201 8.75 -14.73 -19.01
N ASP A 202 10.07 -14.78 -18.82
CA ASP A 202 10.99 -15.62 -19.59
C ASP A 202 10.78 -17.12 -19.29
N GLY A 203 10.10 -17.43 -18.19
CA GLY A 203 10.27 -18.67 -17.45
C GLY A 203 9.00 -19.43 -17.09
N ARG A 204 8.05 -19.61 -18.02
CA ARG A 204 7.36 -20.92 -18.14
C ARG A 204 8.04 -21.81 -19.19
N MET A 205 9.37 -21.67 -19.30
CA MET A 205 10.19 -22.49 -20.19
C MET A 205 10.14 -23.95 -19.74
N ASP A 206 9.73 -24.79 -20.67
CA ASP A 206 9.67 -26.25 -20.68
C ASP A 206 10.22 -26.95 -19.43
N MET A 207 9.31 -27.36 -18.53
CA MET A 207 9.62 -28.16 -17.34
C MET A 207 9.94 -29.62 -17.70
N SER A 208 10.02 -29.96 -19.00
CA SER A 208 10.37 -31.30 -19.48
C SER A 208 11.83 -31.66 -19.22
N ASP A 209 12.74 -30.68 -19.12
CA ASP A 209 14.14 -30.94 -18.74
C ASP A 209 14.35 -30.86 -17.21
N PRO A 210 14.77 -31.95 -16.54
CA PRO A 210 14.98 -31.96 -15.09
C PRO A 210 16.05 -30.97 -14.61
N GLY A 211 17.11 -30.73 -15.42
CA GLY A 211 18.19 -29.80 -15.07
C GLY A 211 17.70 -28.36 -15.04
N ARG A 212 16.94 -27.96 -16.05
CA ARG A 212 16.33 -26.62 -16.18
C ARG A 212 15.26 -26.38 -15.12
N CYS A 213 14.44 -27.40 -14.81
CA CYS A 213 13.49 -27.36 -13.70
C CYS A 213 14.19 -27.07 -12.37
N LEU A 214 15.28 -27.79 -12.06
CA LEU A 214 16.04 -27.58 -10.83
C LEU A 214 16.69 -26.20 -10.78
N HIS A 215 17.22 -25.71 -11.90
CA HIS A 215 17.80 -24.37 -12.00
C HIS A 215 16.74 -23.28 -11.75
N ASN A 216 15.57 -23.38 -12.37
CA ASN A 216 14.46 -22.45 -12.19
C ASN A 216 14.00 -22.42 -10.73
N PHE A 217 13.90 -23.58 -10.08
CA PHE A 217 13.54 -23.63 -8.67
C PHE A 217 14.57 -22.99 -7.75
N ARG A 218 15.88 -23.20 -8.02
CA ARG A 218 16.94 -22.52 -7.26
C ARG A 218 16.82 -21.01 -7.39
N LYS A 219 16.60 -20.49 -8.61
CA LYS A 219 16.35 -19.06 -8.82
C LYS A 219 15.12 -18.55 -8.08
N LEU A 220 14.00 -19.28 -8.13
CA LEU A 220 12.79 -18.93 -7.38
C LEU A 220 13.07 -18.80 -5.88
N ARG A 221 13.78 -19.77 -5.31
CA ARG A 221 14.18 -19.75 -3.90
C ARG A 221 15.11 -18.56 -3.58
N ASP A 222 16.03 -18.24 -4.48
CA ASP A 222 16.95 -17.11 -4.29
C ASP A 222 16.19 -15.77 -4.30
N TYR A 223 15.18 -15.60 -5.17
CA TYR A 223 14.31 -14.41 -5.14
C TYR A 223 13.47 -14.34 -3.87
N ALA A 224 12.90 -15.47 -3.43
CA ALA A 224 12.13 -15.55 -2.20
C ALA A 224 12.98 -15.21 -0.95
N ALA A 225 14.22 -15.71 -0.90
CA ALA A 225 15.17 -15.45 0.17
C ALA A 225 15.63 -13.98 0.23
N LYS A 226 15.68 -13.30 -0.93
CA LYS A 226 15.96 -11.85 -1.01
C LYS A 226 14.77 -10.97 -0.58
N GLY A 227 13.61 -11.57 -0.28
CA GLY A 227 12.44 -10.86 0.24
C GLY A 227 11.38 -10.47 -0.79
N CYS A 228 11.42 -10.98 -2.02
CA CYS A 228 10.34 -10.78 -2.99
C CYS A 228 9.12 -11.61 -2.58
N TRP A 229 8.00 -10.97 -2.27
CA TRP A 229 6.82 -11.69 -1.77
C TRP A 229 6.12 -12.47 -2.88
N GLU A 230 6.11 -12.00 -4.14
CA GLU A 230 5.57 -12.80 -5.26
C GLU A 230 6.35 -14.11 -5.41
N ALA A 231 7.67 -14.06 -5.29
CA ALA A 231 8.53 -15.25 -5.30
C ALA A 231 8.26 -16.18 -4.10
N GLN A 232 8.08 -15.62 -2.90
CA GLN A 232 7.71 -16.41 -1.72
C GLN A 232 6.36 -17.10 -1.88
N LEU A 233 5.36 -16.40 -2.46
CA LEU A 233 4.05 -16.96 -2.74
C LEU A 233 4.10 -18.03 -3.84
N ALA A 234 4.86 -17.79 -4.91
CA ALA A 234 5.07 -18.77 -5.98
C ALA A 234 5.78 -20.02 -5.46
N LEU A 235 6.79 -19.85 -4.59
CA LEU A 235 7.48 -20.94 -3.90
C LEU A 235 6.50 -21.75 -3.03
N ALA A 236 5.68 -21.07 -2.22
CA ALA A 236 4.67 -21.72 -1.39
C ALA A 236 3.63 -22.51 -2.23
N LYS A 237 3.19 -21.96 -3.37
CA LYS A 237 2.31 -22.66 -4.32
C LYS A 237 2.97 -23.90 -4.90
N ALA A 238 4.24 -23.81 -5.29
CA ALA A 238 5.02 -24.94 -5.80
C ALA A 238 5.18 -26.04 -4.74
N CYS A 239 5.41 -25.67 -3.47
CA CYS A 239 5.48 -26.59 -2.34
C CYS A 239 4.14 -27.28 -2.05
N ALA A 240 3.02 -26.58 -2.19
CA ALA A 240 1.67 -27.12 -1.96
C ALA A 240 1.19 -28.04 -3.09
N GLY A 241 1.67 -27.84 -4.32
CA GLY A 241 1.30 -28.60 -5.52
C GLY A 241 1.78 -30.06 -5.54
N GLY A 242 2.50 -30.54 -4.52
CA GLY A 242 2.81 -31.97 -4.31
C GLY A 242 3.76 -32.63 -5.31
N SER A 243 4.19 -31.95 -6.37
CA SER A 243 5.05 -32.53 -7.40
C SER A 243 6.07 -31.51 -7.89
N GLN A 244 7.37 -31.80 -7.68
CA GLN A 244 8.45 -31.60 -8.68
C GLN A 244 9.89 -31.64 -8.09
N LEU A 245 10.10 -31.67 -6.77
CA LEU A 245 11.40 -31.21 -6.24
C LEU A 245 12.12 -32.12 -5.24
N GLY A 246 11.57 -33.27 -4.88
CA GLY A 246 12.20 -34.16 -3.89
C GLY A 246 12.40 -33.51 -2.51
N LEU A 247 11.73 -32.40 -2.24
CA LEU A 247 11.69 -31.78 -0.92
C LEU A 247 10.84 -32.64 0.01
N GLU A 248 11.36 -32.92 1.20
CA GLU A 248 10.61 -33.61 2.25
C GLU A 248 9.34 -32.81 2.55
N GLY A 249 8.19 -33.50 2.67
CA GLY A 249 6.89 -32.85 2.88
C GLY A 249 6.85 -31.91 4.10
N LYS A 250 7.72 -32.16 5.09
CA LYS A 250 7.91 -31.30 6.26
C LYS A 250 8.47 -29.92 5.91
N ALA A 251 9.50 -29.85 5.06
CA ALA A 251 10.10 -28.58 4.63
C ALA A 251 9.13 -27.73 3.78
N CYS A 252 8.34 -28.39 2.92
CA CYS A 252 7.27 -27.73 2.16
C CYS A 252 6.21 -27.13 3.10
N SER A 253 5.75 -27.90 4.09
CA SER A 253 4.78 -27.42 5.08
C SER A 253 5.32 -26.25 5.91
N GLU A 254 6.58 -26.32 6.35
CA GLU A 254 7.22 -25.25 7.11
C GLU A 254 7.32 -23.95 6.30
N THR A 255 7.70 -24.04 5.01
CA THR A 255 7.79 -22.87 4.12
C THR A 255 6.42 -22.19 3.96
N VAL A 256 5.37 -22.98 3.73
CA VAL A 256 3.99 -22.46 3.62
C VAL A 256 3.55 -21.83 4.94
N CYS A 257 3.76 -22.52 6.07
CA CYS A 257 3.43 -21.98 7.39
C CYS A 257 4.16 -20.68 7.70
N GLN A 258 5.46 -20.59 7.40
CA GLN A 258 6.27 -19.39 7.62
C GLN A 258 5.73 -18.20 6.81
N LEU A 259 5.35 -18.39 5.55
CA LEU A 259 4.74 -17.32 4.74
C LEU A 259 3.45 -16.78 5.38
N PHE A 260 2.55 -17.68 5.81
CA PHE A 260 1.30 -17.29 6.45
C PHE A 260 1.50 -16.70 7.85
N GLN A 261 2.52 -17.12 8.61
CA GLN A 261 2.85 -16.57 9.92
C GLN A 261 3.56 -15.21 9.83
N ALA A 262 4.44 -15.04 8.83
CA ALA A 262 5.08 -13.76 8.53
C ALA A 262 4.05 -12.72 8.04
N SER A 263 3.02 -13.18 7.34
CA SER A 263 1.84 -12.39 7.01
C SER A 263 1.03 -12.12 8.28
N GLN A 264 1.32 -11.04 9.00
CA GLN A 264 0.44 -10.61 10.08
C GLN A 264 -0.93 -10.27 9.48
N ALA A 265 -1.94 -11.10 9.75
CA ALA A 265 -3.31 -10.73 9.51
C ALA A 265 -3.56 -9.40 10.24
N VAL A 266 -3.81 -8.32 9.51
CA VAL A 266 -4.12 -7.01 10.06
C VAL A 266 -5.38 -7.14 10.93
N ASN A 267 -5.17 -7.32 12.23
CA ASN A 267 -6.14 -7.33 13.35
C ASN A 267 -7.56 -7.89 13.08
N LYS A 268 -7.75 -8.76 12.09
CA LYS A 268 -9.04 -9.39 11.78
C LYS A 268 -9.38 -10.46 12.81
N GLN A 269 -8.37 -11.12 13.37
CA GLN A 269 -8.54 -12.24 14.29
C GLN A 269 -9.12 -11.87 15.66
N GLN A 270 -9.23 -10.58 16.01
CA GLN A 270 -9.86 -10.18 17.27
C GLN A 270 -11.36 -9.90 17.16
N VAL A 271 -11.90 -9.59 15.97
CA VAL A 271 -13.31 -9.16 15.79
C VAL A 271 -14.29 -10.18 16.34
N PHE A 272 -14.00 -11.47 16.17
CA PHE A 272 -14.85 -12.57 16.62
C PHE A 272 -14.36 -13.26 17.89
N SER A 273 -13.33 -12.75 18.56
CA SER A 273 -12.78 -13.36 19.78
C SER A 273 -13.84 -13.56 20.88
N VAL A 274 -14.88 -12.72 20.89
CA VAL A 274 -16.01 -12.78 21.83
C VAL A 274 -17.26 -13.41 21.21
N GLN A 275 -17.35 -13.55 19.89
CA GLN A 275 -18.60 -13.95 19.20
C GLN A 275 -18.81 -15.47 19.19
N LYS A 276 -19.99 -15.91 19.60
CA LYS A 276 -20.42 -17.32 19.47
C LYS A 276 -21.44 -17.41 18.33
N GLY A 277 -20.97 -17.76 17.12
CA GLY A 277 -21.83 -18.03 15.96
C GLY A 277 -21.87 -16.95 14.87
N LEU A 278 -21.01 -15.93 14.95
CA LEU A 278 -20.72 -15.05 13.82
C LEU A 278 -19.39 -15.45 13.18
N ASN A 279 -19.29 -15.33 11.85
CA ASN A 279 -18.09 -15.64 11.10
C ASN A 279 -17.76 -14.53 10.08
N ASP A 280 -16.58 -14.62 9.45
CA ASP A 280 -16.12 -13.64 8.46
C ASP A 280 -17.10 -13.44 7.31
N THR A 281 -17.78 -14.50 6.87
CA THR A 281 -18.80 -14.45 5.80
C THR A 281 -19.98 -13.57 6.18
N MET A 282 -20.46 -13.64 7.43
CA MET A 282 -21.57 -12.79 7.88
C MET A 282 -21.17 -11.32 7.96
N ARG A 283 -19.92 -11.02 8.35
CA ARG A 283 -19.38 -9.66 8.31
C ARG A 283 -19.22 -9.15 6.88
N TYR A 284 -18.75 -10.00 5.96
CA TYR A 284 -18.67 -9.65 4.55
C TYR A 284 -20.05 -9.26 3.99
N ILE A 285 -21.07 -10.10 4.21
CA ILE A 285 -22.46 -9.83 3.77
C ILE A 285 -22.99 -8.52 4.37
N LEU A 286 -22.69 -8.25 5.65
CA LEU A 286 -23.08 -6.97 6.27
C LEU A 286 -22.41 -5.77 5.58
N ILE A 287 -21.09 -5.84 5.35
CA ILE A 287 -20.32 -4.72 4.79
C ILE A 287 -20.75 -4.46 3.34
N ASP A 288 -20.94 -5.51 2.56
CA ASP A 288 -21.46 -5.45 1.18
C ASP A 288 -22.80 -4.69 1.15
N TRP A 289 -23.72 -5.07 2.04
CA TRP A 289 -24.99 -4.36 2.18
C TRP A 289 -24.83 -2.90 2.65
N LEU A 290 -23.90 -2.60 3.57
CA LEU A 290 -23.64 -1.23 4.00
C LEU A 290 -23.01 -0.38 2.89
N VAL A 291 -22.26 -0.96 1.95
CA VAL A 291 -21.77 -0.27 0.75
C VAL A 291 -22.95 0.18 -0.11
N GLU A 292 -23.93 -0.69 -0.34
CA GLU A 292 -25.16 -0.34 -1.06
C GLU A 292 -25.92 0.80 -0.36
N VAL A 293 -26.10 0.70 0.96
CA VAL A 293 -26.78 1.74 1.75
C VAL A 293 -26.04 3.08 1.68
N ALA A 294 -24.71 3.07 1.80
CA ALA A 294 -23.90 4.28 1.68
C ALA A 294 -24.01 4.91 0.29
N THR A 295 -24.03 4.08 -0.75
CA THR A 295 -24.19 4.53 -2.13
C THR A 295 -25.58 5.14 -2.37
N MET A 296 -26.64 4.52 -1.86
CA MET A 296 -28.02 5.03 -1.98
C MET A 296 -28.28 6.32 -1.17
N LYS A 297 -27.44 6.62 -0.18
CA LYS A 297 -27.58 7.79 0.71
C LYS A 297 -26.51 8.85 0.46
N ASP A 298 -25.71 8.70 -0.60
CA ASP A 298 -24.60 9.60 -0.94
C ASP A 298 -23.63 9.83 0.24
N PHE A 299 -23.43 8.81 1.09
CA PHE A 299 -22.46 8.89 2.18
C PHE A 299 -21.04 8.74 1.64
N THR A 300 -20.11 9.51 2.22
CA THR A 300 -18.71 9.47 1.83
C THR A 300 -18.09 8.10 2.13
N SER A 301 -17.06 7.74 1.35
CA SER A 301 -16.24 6.56 1.62
C SER A 301 -15.67 6.59 3.05
N LEU A 302 -15.30 7.76 3.56
CA LEU A 302 -14.85 7.96 4.95
C LEU A 302 -15.93 7.56 5.97
N CYS A 303 -17.19 7.99 5.78
CA CYS A 303 -18.29 7.62 6.67
C CYS A 303 -18.51 6.10 6.72
N LEU A 304 -18.44 5.44 5.56
CA LEU A 304 -18.52 3.98 5.49
C LEU A 304 -17.34 3.31 6.22
N HIS A 305 -16.13 3.87 6.15
CA HIS A 305 -14.98 3.35 6.89
C HIS A 305 -15.17 3.42 8.40
N LEU A 306 -15.56 4.60 8.90
CA LEU A 306 -15.83 4.80 10.32
C LEU A 306 -16.94 3.87 10.79
N THR A 307 -17.96 3.63 9.96
CA THR A 307 -19.03 2.68 10.22
C THR A 307 -18.49 1.26 10.40
N VAL A 308 -17.67 0.78 9.45
CA VAL A 308 -17.08 -0.57 9.50
C VAL A 308 -16.18 -0.72 10.73
N GLU A 309 -15.37 0.29 11.03
CA GLU A 309 -14.55 0.27 12.25
C GLU A 309 -15.38 0.24 13.53
N CYS A 310 -16.47 1.00 13.59
CA CYS A 310 -17.37 1.05 14.72
C CYS A 310 -18.05 -0.31 14.93
N VAL A 311 -18.50 -0.97 13.86
CA VAL A 311 -19.02 -2.35 13.88
C VAL A 311 -17.97 -3.31 14.44
N ASP A 312 -16.75 -3.29 13.91
CA ASP A 312 -15.68 -4.19 14.33
C ASP A 312 -15.26 -3.97 15.79
N ARG A 313 -15.20 -2.71 16.26
CA ARG A 313 -14.95 -2.37 17.66
C ARG A 313 -16.07 -2.88 18.58
N TYR A 314 -17.32 -2.81 18.13
CA TYR A 314 -18.46 -3.29 18.91
C TYR A 314 -18.46 -4.83 19.01
N LEU A 315 -18.23 -5.52 17.89
CA LEU A 315 -18.14 -6.98 17.84
C LEU A 315 -16.98 -7.53 18.67
N ARG A 316 -15.88 -6.78 18.83
CA ARG A 316 -14.80 -7.15 19.76
C ARG A 316 -15.19 -7.14 21.23
N ARG A 317 -16.22 -6.39 21.62
CA ARG A 317 -16.53 -6.10 23.03
C ARG A 317 -17.87 -6.67 23.50
N ARG A 318 -18.82 -6.88 22.59
CA ARG A 318 -20.21 -7.26 22.93
C ARG A 318 -20.67 -8.43 22.08
N LEU A 319 -21.23 -9.45 22.71
CA LEU A 319 -21.92 -10.55 22.03
C LEU A 319 -23.12 -10.00 21.24
N VAL A 320 -23.17 -10.31 19.93
CA VAL A 320 -24.27 -9.89 19.06
C VAL A 320 -24.89 -11.13 18.41
N PRO A 321 -26.19 -11.39 18.63
CA PRO A 321 -26.85 -12.46 17.93
C PRO A 321 -27.02 -12.11 16.44
N ARG A 322 -26.93 -13.11 15.57
CA ARG A 322 -26.96 -12.96 14.10
C ARG A 322 -28.09 -12.07 13.58
N TYR A 323 -29.29 -12.20 14.14
CA TYR A 323 -30.48 -11.44 13.72
C TYR A 323 -30.40 -9.93 14.03
N LYS A 324 -29.45 -9.48 14.88
CA LYS A 324 -29.21 -8.07 15.20
C LYS A 324 -28.01 -7.47 14.45
N LEU A 325 -27.35 -8.24 13.58
CA LEU A 325 -26.10 -7.81 12.93
C LEU A 325 -26.33 -6.63 11.96
N GLN A 326 -27.41 -6.65 11.18
CA GLN A 326 -27.78 -5.52 10.31
C GLN A 326 -28.17 -4.27 11.10
N LEU A 327 -28.89 -4.44 12.22
CA LEU A 327 -29.23 -3.33 13.12
C LEU A 327 -27.98 -2.68 13.70
N LEU A 328 -26.98 -3.46 14.09
CA LEU A 328 -25.68 -2.94 14.52
C LEU A 328 -25.03 -2.10 13.40
N GLY A 329 -25.04 -2.61 12.16
CA GLY A 329 -24.50 -1.91 11.00
C GLY A 329 -25.14 -0.53 10.80
N ILE A 330 -26.48 -0.46 10.79
CA ILE A 330 -27.20 0.81 10.64
C ILE A 330 -27.00 1.73 11.84
N ALA A 331 -27.00 1.21 13.07
CA ALA A 331 -26.75 2.02 14.26
C ALA A 331 -25.36 2.66 14.21
N CYS A 332 -24.34 1.91 13.83
CA CYS A 332 -22.98 2.43 13.62
C CYS A 332 -22.96 3.47 12.49
N MET A 333 -23.67 3.22 11.40
CA MET A 333 -23.74 4.16 10.28
C MET A 333 -24.38 5.48 10.70
N VAL A 334 -25.51 5.43 11.41
CA VAL A 334 -26.16 6.63 11.95
C VAL A 334 -25.23 7.41 12.87
N ILE A 335 -24.47 6.74 13.73
CA ILE A 335 -23.47 7.37 14.61
C ILE A 335 -22.38 8.06 13.78
N CYS A 336 -21.88 7.42 12.72
CA CYS A 336 -20.81 7.96 11.88
C CYS A 336 -21.27 9.03 10.88
N THR A 337 -22.58 9.15 10.64
CA THR A 337 -23.18 10.19 9.79
C THR A 337 -23.55 11.47 10.54
N ARG A 338 -23.47 11.47 11.88
CA ARG A 338 -23.83 12.61 12.74
C ARG A 338 -22.60 13.25 13.36
#